data_AF-A0A959TBI7-F1
#
_entry.id   AF-A0A959TBI7-F1
#
_cell.length_a   1.000
_cell.length_b   1.000
_cell.length_c   1.000
_cell.angle_alpha   90.00
_cell.angle_beta   90.00
_cell.angle_gamma   90.00
#
_symmetry.space_group_name_H-M   'P 1'
#
loop_
_entity.id
_entity.type
_entity.pdbx_description
1 polymer ?
#
loop_
_entity_poly.entity_id
_entity_poly.type
_entity_poly.pdbx_seq_one_letter_code
_entity_poly.pdbx_strand_id
1 'polypeptide(L)'
;SARELHPGRRITGVFQPHLFSRTRDLAEGFAKTLAGLDRLVLLPIYPAREEPLPGIDAQWLLDQVPLKDKLLITRDEVPAWVDAQAPDVLLTLGAGDIDRLVPDLTRIMQRHAS
;
A
#
# COMPACT_ATOMS: atom_id res chain seq x y z
N SER A 1 -14.50 -5.40 -8.74
CA SER A 1 -13.24 -5.30 -7.97
C SER A 1 -12.10 -4.93 -8.90
N ALA A 2 -10.97 -4.41 -8.42
CA ALA A 2 -9.82 -4.09 -9.29
C ALA A 2 -9.36 -5.30 -10.14
N ARG A 3 -9.53 -6.52 -9.62
CA ARG A 3 -9.24 -7.78 -10.32
C ARG A 3 -10.16 -8.05 -11.51
N GLU A 4 -11.42 -7.64 -11.44
CA GLU A 4 -12.36 -7.76 -12.56
C GLU A 4 -12.04 -6.77 -13.69
N LEU A 5 -11.50 -5.59 -13.36
CA LEU A 5 -11.06 -4.59 -14.34
C LEU A 5 -9.73 -4.97 -15.01
N HIS A 6 -8.93 -5.81 -14.35
CA HIS A 6 -7.60 -6.23 -14.79
C HIS A 6 -7.44 -7.76 -14.74
N PRO A 7 -8.23 -8.52 -15.53
CA PRO A 7 -8.19 -9.97 -15.51
C PRO A 7 -6.82 -10.48 -15.97
N GLY A 8 -6.24 -11.42 -15.21
CA GLY A 8 -4.95 -12.05 -15.53
C GLY A 8 -3.71 -11.18 -15.33
N ARG A 9 -3.88 -9.91 -14.92
CA ARG A 9 -2.78 -8.96 -14.68
C ARG A 9 -2.39 -8.95 -13.21
N ARG A 10 -1.12 -8.60 -12.96
CA ARG A 10 -0.57 -8.60 -11.60
C ARG A 10 -0.84 -7.27 -10.90
N ILE A 11 -1.62 -7.31 -9.82
CA ILE A 11 -2.05 -6.14 -9.06
C ILE A 11 -1.13 -5.90 -7.86
N THR A 12 -0.41 -4.79 -7.91
CA THR A 12 0.40 -4.25 -6.81
C THR A 12 -0.38 -3.12 -6.12
N GLY A 13 -0.64 -3.26 -4.82
CA GLY A 13 -1.23 -2.20 -4.01
C GLY A 13 -0.21 -1.51 -3.12
N VAL A 14 -0.10 -0.20 -3.20
CA VAL A 14 0.61 0.65 -2.23
C VAL A 14 -0.44 1.18 -1.25
N PHE A 15 -0.38 0.76 0.02
CA PHE A 15 -1.38 1.12 1.02
C PHE A 15 -0.77 1.93 2.17
N GLN A 16 -1.36 3.10 2.45
CA GLN A 16 -1.06 3.90 3.64
C GLN A 16 -2.24 3.83 4.62
N PRO A 17 -2.11 3.14 5.77
CA PRO A 17 -3.14 3.18 6.80
C PRO A 17 -3.24 4.58 7.41
N HIS A 18 -4.45 4.97 7.83
CA HIS A 18 -4.73 6.28 8.41
C HIS A 18 -5.35 6.12 9.80
N LEU A 19 -4.76 6.78 10.80
CA LEU A 19 -4.99 6.61 12.25
C LEU A 19 -4.51 5.27 12.79
N PHE A 20 -3.89 5.30 13.98
CA PHE A 20 -3.53 4.09 14.72
C PHE A 20 -4.79 3.40 15.26
N SER A 21 -5.75 4.16 15.79
CA SER A 21 -7.01 3.65 16.31
C SER A 21 -7.78 2.85 15.27
N ARG A 22 -7.97 3.42 14.07
CA ARG A 22 -8.65 2.75 12.94
C ARG A 22 -7.90 1.51 12.47
N THR A 23 -6.58 1.57 12.44
CA THR A 23 -5.75 0.42 12.05
C THR A 23 -5.95 -0.75 13.02
N ARG A 24 -5.94 -0.47 14.33
CA ARG A 24 -6.25 -1.46 15.38
C ARG A 24 -7.66 -2.02 15.21
N ASP A 25 -8.67 -1.14 15.10
CA ASP A 25 -10.08 -1.52 15.16
C ASP A 25 -10.54 -2.30 13.91
N LEU A 26 -9.90 -2.07 12.77
CA LEU A 26 -10.27 -2.68 11.49
C LEU A 26 -9.21 -3.64 10.93
N ALA A 27 -8.24 -4.07 11.75
CA ALA A 27 -7.08 -4.84 11.31
C ALA A 27 -7.46 -6.11 10.54
N GLU A 28 -8.42 -6.89 11.05
CA GLU A 28 -8.90 -8.11 10.39
C GLU A 28 -9.51 -7.82 9.01
N GLY A 29 -10.30 -6.74 8.92
CA GLY A 29 -10.91 -6.29 7.66
C GLY A 29 -9.85 -5.85 6.66
N PHE A 30 -8.86 -5.06 7.09
CA PHE A 30 -7.72 -4.68 6.24
C PHE A 30 -6.93 -5.90 5.79
N ALA A 31 -6.58 -6.80 6.69
CA ALA A 31 -5.81 -8.01 6.37
C ALA A 31 -6.52 -8.85 5.30
N LYS A 32 -7.84 -9.07 5.45
CA LYS A 32 -8.65 -9.80 4.49
C LYS A 32 -8.70 -9.10 3.12
N THR A 33 -8.91 -7.79 3.09
CA THR A 33 -8.99 -7.03 1.83
C THR A 33 -7.64 -6.97 1.12
N LEU A 34 -6.56 -6.69 1.85
CA LEU A 34 -5.21 -6.57 1.30
C LEU A 34 -4.65 -7.91 0.81
N ALA A 35 -5.08 -9.03 1.39
CA ALA A 35 -4.75 -10.37 0.90
C ALA A 35 -5.27 -10.67 -0.52
N GLY A 36 -6.21 -9.87 -1.02
CA GLY A 36 -6.71 -9.97 -2.39
C GLY A 36 -5.77 -9.39 -3.46
N LEU A 37 -4.64 -8.77 -3.08
CA LEU A 37 -3.60 -8.26 -3.98
C LEU A 37 -2.60 -9.35 -4.37
N ASP A 38 -1.87 -9.15 -5.48
CA ASP A 38 -0.75 -10.04 -5.85
C ASP A 38 0.58 -9.59 -5.24
N ARG A 39 0.66 -8.31 -4.87
CA ARG A 39 1.75 -7.72 -4.10
C ARG A 39 1.24 -6.55 -3.25
N LEU A 40 1.70 -6.48 -2.01
CA LEU A 40 1.40 -5.37 -1.09
C LEU A 40 2.67 -4.58 -0.75
N VAL A 41 2.66 -3.29 -1.02
CA VAL A 41 3.62 -2.31 -0.47
C VAL A 41 2.90 -1.54 0.62
N LEU A 42 3.20 -1.84 1.87
CA LEU A 42 2.61 -1.13 3.01
C LEU A 42 3.50 0.05 3.41
N LEU A 43 2.88 1.17 3.77
CA LEU A 43 3.58 2.35 4.30
C LEU A 43 3.33 2.50 5.82
N PRO A 44 4.20 3.23 6.53
CA PRO A 44 3.93 3.64 7.91
C PRO A 44 2.55 4.29 8.07
N ILE A 45 1.92 4.06 9.23
CA ILE A 45 0.60 4.61 9.55
C ILE A 45 0.69 6.14 9.54
N TYR A 46 -0.18 6.79 8.78
CA TYR A 46 -0.35 8.23 8.83
C TYR A 46 -1.17 8.57 10.09
N PRO A 47 -0.59 9.28 11.09
CA PRO A 47 -1.19 9.40 12.43
C PRO A 47 -2.37 10.37 12.49
N ALA A 48 -2.44 11.34 11.57
CA ALA A 48 -3.43 12.41 11.56
C ALA A 48 -3.74 13.04 12.93
N ARG A 49 -2.69 13.34 13.70
CA ARG A 49 -2.70 13.91 15.07
C ARG A 49 -2.93 12.92 16.22
N GLU A 50 -3.02 11.61 15.96
CA GLU A 50 -2.94 10.62 17.03
C GLU A 50 -1.50 10.40 17.47
N GLU A 51 -1.32 10.19 18.78
CA GLU A 51 -0.09 9.63 19.31
C GLU A 51 0.02 8.15 18.91
N PRO A 52 1.24 7.64 18.66
CA PRO A 52 1.47 6.21 18.42
C PRO A 52 0.84 5.34 19.50
N LEU A 53 0.10 4.31 19.08
CA LEU A 53 -0.43 3.30 19.99
C LEU A 53 0.61 2.19 20.20
N PRO A 54 1.00 1.87 21.45
CA PRO A 54 1.98 0.82 21.71
C PRO A 54 1.59 -0.52 21.07
N GLY A 55 2.51 -1.09 20.29
CA GLY A 55 2.31 -2.37 19.59
C GLY A 55 1.43 -2.31 18.35
N ILE A 56 0.92 -1.13 17.96
CA ILE A 56 0.13 -0.93 16.75
C ILE A 56 0.93 -0.04 15.80
N ASP A 57 1.58 -0.68 14.83
CA ASP A 57 2.28 0.00 13.74
C ASP A 57 1.97 -0.69 12.39
N ALA A 58 2.61 -0.21 11.32
CA ALA A 58 2.43 -0.80 10.00
C ALA A 58 2.98 -2.23 9.93
N GLN A 59 4.05 -2.57 10.66
CA GLN A 59 4.58 -3.93 10.67
C GLN A 59 3.59 -4.90 11.33
N TRP A 60 2.98 -4.48 12.44
CA TRP A 60 1.92 -5.22 13.11
C TRP A 60 0.73 -5.51 12.18
N LEU A 61 0.31 -4.54 11.37
CA LEU A 61 -0.71 -4.77 10.35
C LEU A 61 -0.19 -5.70 9.24
N LEU A 62 1.04 -5.49 8.76
CA LEU A 62 1.66 -6.26 7.69
C LEU A 62 1.68 -7.75 8.04
N ASP A 63 2.05 -8.10 9.26
CA ASP A 63 2.15 -9.48 9.75
C ASP A 63 0.81 -10.22 9.71
N GLN A 64 -0.29 -9.49 9.92
CA GLN A 64 -1.64 -10.04 9.88
C GLN A 64 -2.14 -10.32 8.45
N VAL A 65 -1.57 -9.70 7.42
CA VAL A 65 -2.00 -9.91 6.02
C VAL A 65 -1.51 -11.28 5.52
N PRO A 66 -2.38 -12.24 5.17
CA PRO A 66 -1.97 -13.56 4.67
C PRO A 66 -1.57 -13.49 3.18
N LEU A 67 -0.53 -12.71 2.87
CA LEU A 67 0.05 -12.55 1.53
C LEU A 67 1.56 -12.78 1.61
N LYS A 68 2.10 -13.56 0.67
CA LYS A 68 3.55 -13.87 0.63
C LYS A 68 4.38 -12.69 0.12
N ASP A 69 3.94 -12.07 -0.97
CA ASP A 69 4.64 -10.94 -1.57
C ASP A 69 4.13 -9.64 -0.96
N LYS A 70 4.76 -9.26 0.15
CA LYS A 70 4.43 -8.05 0.89
C LYS A 70 5.71 -7.43 1.47
N LEU A 71 5.78 -6.11 1.51
CA LEU A 71 6.89 -5.38 2.13
C LEU A 71 6.40 -4.10 2.81
N LEU A 72 7.19 -3.63 3.78
CA LEU A 72 7.04 -2.33 4.42
C LEU A 72 8.17 -1.42 3.96
N ILE A 73 7.84 -0.29 3.37
CA ILE A 73 8.80 0.77 3.00
C ILE A 73 8.25 2.13 3.40
N THR A 74 9.12 3.12 3.52
CA THR A 74 8.70 4.51 3.72
C THR A 74 8.09 5.08 2.45
N ARG A 75 7.30 6.15 2.61
CA ARG A 75 6.65 6.87 1.51
C ARG A 75 7.68 7.35 0.46
N ASP A 76 8.84 7.82 0.91
CA ASP A 76 9.85 8.42 0.04
C ASP A 76 10.63 7.36 -0.77
N GLU A 77 10.58 6.09 -0.36
CA GLU A 77 11.16 4.97 -1.11
C GLU A 77 10.25 4.47 -2.24
N VAL A 78 8.95 4.79 -2.20
CA VAL A 78 7.95 4.29 -3.16
C VAL A 78 8.30 4.61 -4.61
N PRO A 79 8.67 5.85 -5.00
CA PRO A 79 8.98 6.15 -6.41
C PRO A 79 10.15 5.32 -6.94
N ALA A 80 11.24 5.22 -6.19
CA ALA A 80 12.41 4.43 -6.58
C ALA A 80 12.07 2.94 -6.67
N TRP A 81 11.26 2.43 -5.74
CA TRP A 81 10.80 1.05 -5.77
C TRP A 81 9.91 0.77 -6.98
N VAL A 82 8.96 1.64 -7.29
CA VAL A 82 8.08 1.49 -8.47
C VAL A 82 8.90 1.52 -9.76
N ASP A 83 9.89 2.41 -9.85
CA ASP A 83 10.76 2.51 -11.02
C ASP A 83 11.60 1.24 -11.23
N ALA A 84 12.13 0.67 -10.14
CA ALA A 84 12.93 -0.54 -10.20
C ALA A 84 12.09 -1.81 -10.47
N GLN A 85 10.85 -1.85 -9.97
CA GLN A 85 10.00 -3.05 -10.06
C GLN A 85 9.07 -3.06 -11.26
N ALA A 86 8.83 -1.90 -11.89
CA ALA A 86 7.95 -1.71 -13.05
C ALA A 86 6.64 -2.53 -12.93
N PRO A 87 5.81 -2.28 -11.90
CA PRO A 87 4.61 -3.08 -11.65
C PRO A 87 3.63 -2.98 -12.82
N ASP A 88 2.94 -4.09 -13.13
CA ASP A 88 1.98 -4.17 -14.23
C ASP A 88 0.72 -3.32 -13.98
N VAL A 89 0.06 -3.53 -12.83
CA VAL A 89 -1.04 -2.69 -12.34
C VAL A 89 -0.67 -2.16 -10.96
N LEU A 90 -0.66 -0.84 -10.81
CA LEU A 90 -0.36 -0.15 -9.55
C LEU A 90 -1.61 0.54 -9.01
N LEU A 91 -2.00 0.20 -7.78
CA LEU A 91 -3.07 0.86 -7.04
C LEU A 91 -2.47 1.61 -5.85
N THR A 92 -2.77 2.89 -5.71
CA THR A 92 -2.48 3.64 -4.47
C THR A 92 -3.76 3.70 -3.63
N LEU A 93 -3.68 3.25 -2.38
CA LEU A 93 -4.81 3.09 -1.48
C LEU A 93 -4.51 3.77 -0.15
N GLY A 94 -5.52 4.36 0.48
CA GLY A 94 -5.40 4.95 1.82
C GLY A 94 -5.76 6.42 1.85
N ALA A 95 -5.36 7.07 2.93
CA ALA A 95 -5.57 8.49 3.18
C ALA A 95 -4.33 9.07 3.85
N GLY A 96 -4.19 10.40 3.81
CA GLY A 96 -3.01 11.08 4.31
C GLY A 96 -2.31 11.82 3.17
N ASP A 97 -1.07 11.45 2.90
CA ASP A 97 -0.21 12.11 1.91
C ASP A 97 0.27 11.18 0.78
N ILE A 98 -0.22 9.94 0.73
CA ILE A 98 0.03 9.01 -0.39
C ILE A 98 -0.45 9.55 -1.74
N ASP A 99 -1.49 10.39 -1.77
CA ASP A 99 -2.01 11.05 -2.97
C ASP A 99 -0.97 11.96 -3.62
N ARG A 100 -0.06 12.53 -2.83
CA ARG A 100 1.03 13.38 -3.31
C ARG A 100 2.07 12.62 -4.13
N LEU A 101 2.12 11.29 -4.01
CA LEU A 101 3.00 10.44 -4.83
C LEU A 101 2.43 10.21 -6.24
N VAL A 102 1.12 10.36 -6.43
CA VAL A 102 0.43 9.98 -7.68
C VAL A 102 1.03 10.64 -8.92
N PRO A 103 1.38 11.96 -8.95
CA PRO A 103 1.97 12.57 -10.13
C PRO A 103 3.30 11.93 -10.55
N ASP A 104 4.19 11.66 -9.59
CA ASP A 104 5.51 11.08 -9.89
C ASP A 104 5.40 9.60 -10.27
N LEU A 105 4.55 8.85 -9.57
CA LEU A 105 4.25 7.46 -9.92
C LEU A 105 3.63 7.34 -11.32
N THR A 106 2.73 8.24 -11.69
CA THR A 106 2.15 8.28 -13.03
C THR A 106 3.22 8.48 -14.09
N ARG A 107 4.15 9.43 -13.87
CA ARG A 107 5.25 9.71 -14.80
C ARG A 107 6.20 8.51 -14.95
N ILE A 108 6.50 7.81 -13.85
CA ILE A 108 7.31 6.59 -13.86
C ILE A 108 6.62 5.47 -14.64
N MET A 109 5.35 5.20 -14.33
CA MET A 109 4.56 4.15 -14.99
C MET A 109 4.41 4.38 -16.50
N GLN A 110 4.21 5.64 -16.92
CA GLN A 110 4.13 6.00 -18.35
C GLN A 110 5.45 5.76 -19.10
N ARG A 111 6.59 6.01 -18.44
CA ARG A 111 7.92 5.75 -19.01
C ARG A 111 8.15 4.26 -19.25
N HIS A 112 7.68 3.39 -18.37
CA HIS A 112 7.79 1.93 -18.53
C HIS A 112 6.82 1.35 -19.56
N ALA A 113 5.75 2.07 -19.89
CA ALA A 113 4.77 1.67 -20.90
C ALA A 113 5.15 2.10 -22.34
N SER A 114 6.20 2.90 -22.49
CA SER A 114 6.73 3.41 -23.77
C SER A 114 7.86 2.52 -24.28
#